data_AF-A0A522AHY2-F1
#
_entry.id   AF-A0A522AHY2-F1
#
_cell.length_a   1.000
_cell.length_b   1.000
_cell.length_c   1.000
_cell.angle_alpha   90.00
_cell.angle_beta   90.00
_cell.angle_gamma   90.00
#
_symmetry.space_group_name_H-M   'P 1'
#
loop_
_entity.id
_entity.type
_entity.pdbx_description
1 polymer ?
#
loop_
_entity_poly.entity_id
_entity_poly.type
_entity_poly.pdbx_seq_one_letter_code
_entity_poly.pdbx_strand_id
1 'polypeptide(L)'
;MKRAIMRVLACAVVVLVALCLFAGERKQTATTPDASASNSLQPHAKFPESRPTNMAALPLRNQMSREERLNWLEKNGEVPEDADDTDWHLAQQATWWGKQLNRAEFWKDRVVWFSVSARKAARRHGRFYPPIPYEDPKFFGLSTNDVASSSSVVLGSYLDYHQSDREAAFWDYFVKTHPMPPDEIEREQQRAAKEFYGTGKLVNLNSNDVEQIKAFIRSDPLKRNYPAEAFTEEALFWTYVMKQRNEYTTQIVPFAAANASVLTNWIGRQTVKPSLLTEPLTDEQLRAANSWKISYLQRLRREKADESYINAYLKSWNLSPEMVFSAAKEP
;
A
#
# COMPACT_ATOMS: atom_id res chain seq x y z
N MET A 1 10.63 8.40 48.75
CA MET A 1 9.35 7.70 48.46
C MET A 1 8.15 8.64 48.25
N LYS A 2 7.90 9.64 49.09
CA LYS A 2 6.75 10.58 48.95
C LYS A 2 6.72 11.44 47.67
N ARG A 3 7.87 11.74 47.04
CA ARG A 3 7.94 12.53 45.79
C ARG A 3 7.62 11.73 44.52
N ALA A 4 7.78 10.40 44.54
CA ALA A 4 7.45 9.54 43.40
C ALA A 4 5.93 9.31 43.31
N ILE A 5 5.26 9.16 44.45
CA ILE A 5 3.80 8.98 44.54
C ILE A 5 3.06 10.25 44.07
N MET A 6 3.59 11.44 44.34
CA MET A 6 2.99 12.71 43.90
C MET A 6 3.05 12.92 42.37
N ARG A 7 4.08 12.39 41.68
CA ARG A 7 4.20 12.52 40.21
C ARG A 7 3.27 11.56 39.45
N VAL A 8 3.01 10.38 40.01
CA VAL A 8 2.06 9.41 39.45
C VAL A 8 0.62 9.90 39.61
N LEU A 9 0.29 10.49 40.76
CA LEU A 9 -1.02 11.11 40.98
C LEU A 9 -1.26 12.34 40.09
N ALA A 10 -0.23 13.16 39.85
CA ALA A 10 -0.36 14.31 38.95
C ALA A 10 -0.62 13.90 37.48
N CYS A 11 0.01 12.83 36.99
CA CYS A 11 -0.26 12.33 35.63
C CYS A 11 -1.65 11.69 35.51
N ALA A 12 -2.11 10.96 36.53
CA ALA A 12 -3.44 10.34 36.52
C ALA A 12 -4.58 11.39 36.52
N VAL A 13 -4.40 12.51 37.24
CA VAL A 13 -5.39 13.59 37.28
C VAL A 13 -5.47 14.36 35.95
N VAL A 14 -4.35 14.57 35.25
CA VAL A 14 -4.34 15.24 33.94
C VAL A 14 -5.06 14.39 32.87
N VAL A 15 -4.89 13.07 32.89
CA VAL A 15 -5.57 12.16 31.95
C VAL A 15 -7.08 12.09 32.23
N LEU A 16 -7.50 12.11 33.49
CA LEU A 16 -8.93 12.11 33.88
C LEU A 16 -9.64 13.43 33.54
N VAL A 17 -8.97 14.58 33.70
CA VAL A 17 -9.55 15.88 33.33
C VAL A 17 -9.67 16.04 31.80
N ALA A 18 -8.73 15.50 31.02
CA ALA A 18 -8.83 15.47 29.56
C ALA A 18 -9.99 14.60 29.05
N LEU A 19 -10.29 13.47 29.73
CA LEU A 19 -11.42 12.61 29.40
C LEU A 19 -12.78 13.23 29.78
N CYS A 20 -12.86 13.98 30.87
CA CYS A 20 -14.10 14.65 31.28
C CYS A 20 -14.43 15.89 30.42
N LEU A 21 -13.43 16.58 29.87
CA LEU A 21 -13.65 17.74 28.99
C LEU A 21 -14.08 17.36 27.56
N PHE A 22 -13.88 16.11 27.13
CA PHE A 22 -14.36 15.62 25.82
C PHE A 22 -15.77 15.01 25.86
N ALA A 23 -16.35 14.80 27.04
CA ALA A 23 -17.66 14.15 27.19
C ALA A 23 -18.84 15.14 27.33
N GLY A 24 -18.58 16.45 27.39
CA GLY A 24 -19.60 17.45 27.69
C GLY A 24 -19.47 18.71 26.85
N GLU A 25 -19.89 18.66 25.58
CA GLU A 25 -20.50 19.78 24.86
C GLU A 25 -20.99 19.34 23.46
N ARG A 26 -22.16 18.68 23.43
CA ARG A 26 -23.06 18.71 22.26
C ARG A 26 -24.08 19.81 22.50
N LYS A 27 -23.79 21.02 22.01
CA LYS A 27 -24.82 21.99 21.63
C LYS A 27 -24.49 22.54 20.25
N GLN A 28 -25.45 22.34 19.34
CA GLN A 28 -25.48 22.91 18.01
C GLN A 28 -25.50 24.44 18.10
N THR A 29 -24.54 25.10 17.49
CA THR A 29 -24.74 26.42 16.87
C THR A 29 -24.03 26.42 15.52
N ALA A 30 -24.84 26.58 14.47
CA ALA A 30 -24.38 26.75 13.11
C ALA A 30 -23.70 28.12 12.97
N THR A 31 -22.41 28.12 12.62
CA THR A 31 -21.77 29.24 11.93
C THR A 31 -20.52 28.70 11.25
N THR A 32 -20.48 28.78 9.92
CA THR A 32 -19.32 28.44 9.08
C THR A 32 -18.14 29.35 9.41
N PRO A 33 -16.91 28.81 9.41
CA PRO A 33 -15.85 29.49 8.68
C PRO A 33 -15.04 28.55 7.79
N ASP A 34 -14.55 29.15 6.71
CA ASP A 34 -13.60 28.64 5.73
C ASP A 34 -12.26 28.19 6.32
N ALA A 35 -11.61 27.32 5.53
CA ALA A 35 -10.18 27.08 5.40
C ALA A 35 -9.44 26.14 6.39
N SER A 36 -8.73 25.20 5.74
CA SER A 36 -7.39 24.68 6.08
C SER A 36 -7.28 23.25 6.64
N ALA A 37 -6.77 22.40 5.75
CA ALA A 37 -5.76 21.38 6.01
C ALA A 37 -6.05 20.37 7.14
N SER A 38 -7.03 19.49 6.90
CA SER A 38 -7.06 18.19 7.57
C SER A 38 -6.20 17.20 6.76
N ASN A 39 -4.90 17.18 7.01
CA ASN A 39 -4.02 16.09 6.58
C ASN A 39 -4.26 14.88 7.48
N SER A 40 -5.45 14.29 7.37
CA SER A 40 -5.67 12.92 7.81
C SER A 40 -4.89 12.03 6.85
N LEU A 41 -3.90 11.31 7.35
CA LEU A 41 -3.40 10.11 6.67
C LEU A 41 -4.58 9.16 6.57
N GLN A 42 -5.26 9.23 5.44
CA GLN A 42 -6.33 8.30 5.13
C GLN A 42 -5.75 6.88 5.14
N PRO A 43 -6.52 5.88 5.61
CA PRO A 43 -6.25 4.51 5.22
C PRO A 43 -6.18 4.51 3.70
N HIS A 44 -5.07 3.99 3.16
CA HIS A 44 -4.74 3.94 1.73
C HIS A 44 -5.96 4.10 0.84
N ALA A 45 -5.95 5.13 0.00
CA ALA A 45 -6.96 5.36 -1.02
C ALA A 45 -7.32 4.01 -1.65
N LYS A 46 -8.56 3.55 -1.40
CA LYS A 46 -9.14 2.49 -2.23
C LYS A 46 -8.97 3.00 -3.65
N PHE A 47 -8.17 2.29 -4.44
CA PHE A 47 -8.21 2.40 -5.90
C PHE A 47 -9.68 2.43 -6.30
N PRO A 48 -10.07 3.24 -7.31
CA PRO A 48 -11.46 3.51 -7.62
C PRO A 48 -12.25 2.21 -7.53
N GLU A 49 -13.16 2.21 -6.55
CA GLU A 49 -14.09 1.14 -6.27
C GLU A 49 -14.70 0.73 -7.61
N SER A 50 -14.42 -0.53 -7.96
CA SER A 50 -15.13 -1.42 -8.87
C SER A 50 -16.19 -0.77 -9.79
N ARG A 51 -16.09 -1.07 -11.09
CA ARG A 51 -17.26 -1.21 -11.99
C ARG A 51 -18.45 -1.69 -11.15
N PRO A 52 -19.67 -1.15 -11.33
CA PRO A 52 -20.86 -1.70 -10.67
C PRO A 52 -20.95 -3.18 -11.05
N THR A 53 -20.45 -4.03 -10.17
CA THR A 53 -20.39 -5.46 -10.40
C THR A 53 -21.80 -5.93 -10.10
N ASN A 54 -22.48 -6.36 -11.15
CA ASN A 54 -23.71 -7.14 -11.04
C ASN A 54 -23.37 -8.56 -10.50
N MET A 55 -22.48 -8.62 -9.51
CA MET A 55 -21.97 -9.83 -8.92
C MET A 55 -22.77 -10.16 -7.69
N ALA A 56 -23.32 -11.37 -7.68
CA ALA A 56 -23.93 -11.94 -6.50
C ALA A 56 -22.92 -11.94 -5.36
N ALA A 57 -23.28 -11.45 -4.16
CA ALA A 57 -22.42 -11.49 -2.99
C ALA A 57 -22.17 -12.94 -2.50
N LEU A 58 -21.06 -13.17 -1.79
CA LEU A 58 -20.67 -14.50 -1.32
C LEU A 58 -21.80 -15.33 -0.63
N PRO A 59 -22.64 -14.78 0.27
CA PRO A 59 -23.72 -15.56 0.90
C PRO A 59 -24.73 -16.13 -0.09
N LEU A 60 -24.98 -15.42 -1.19
CA LEU A 60 -25.89 -15.88 -2.25
C LEU A 60 -25.21 -16.96 -3.11
N ARG A 61 -23.91 -16.79 -3.43
CA ARG A 61 -23.15 -17.79 -4.19
C ARG A 61 -23.01 -19.11 -3.44
N ASN A 62 -22.98 -19.07 -2.10
CA ASN A 62 -22.95 -20.28 -1.26
C ASN A 62 -24.26 -21.08 -1.27
N GLN A 63 -25.35 -20.50 -1.76
CA GLN A 63 -26.63 -21.19 -1.92
C GLN A 63 -26.80 -21.76 -3.33
N MET A 64 -25.94 -21.38 -4.28
CA MET A 64 -25.99 -21.89 -5.65
C MET A 64 -25.48 -23.33 -5.72
N SER A 65 -26.12 -24.14 -6.55
CA SER A 65 -25.53 -25.41 -6.98
C SER A 65 -24.25 -25.15 -7.79
N ARG A 66 -23.42 -26.20 -7.93
CA ARG A 66 -22.18 -26.13 -8.71
C ARG A 66 -22.39 -25.63 -10.14
N GLU A 67 -23.43 -26.13 -10.81
CA GLU A 67 -23.74 -25.79 -12.20
C GLU A 67 -24.25 -24.35 -12.33
N GLU A 68 -25.12 -23.90 -11.41
CA GLU A 68 -25.57 -22.50 -11.36
C GLU A 68 -24.40 -21.53 -11.14
N ARG A 69 -23.49 -21.88 -10.23
CA ARG A 69 -22.32 -21.07 -9.91
C ARG A 69 -21.34 -20.99 -11.08
N LEU A 70 -21.11 -22.10 -11.79
CA LEU A 70 -20.31 -22.10 -13.02
C LEU A 70 -20.96 -21.27 -14.13
N ASN A 71 -22.26 -21.44 -14.37
CA ASN A 71 -23.00 -20.63 -15.36
C ASN A 71 -22.97 -19.13 -15.02
N TRP A 72 -23.03 -18.80 -13.72
CA TRP A 72 -22.86 -17.43 -13.26
C TRP A 72 -21.44 -16.90 -13.52
N LEU A 73 -20.40 -17.69 -13.28
CA LEU A 73 -19.01 -17.33 -13.62
C LEU A 73 -18.82 -17.13 -15.12
N GLU A 74 -19.38 -18.01 -15.96
CA GLU A 74 -19.37 -17.87 -17.43
C GLU A 74 -20.00 -16.56 -17.89
N LYS A 75 -21.13 -16.17 -17.28
CA LYS A 75 -21.82 -14.93 -17.60
C LYS A 75 -21.01 -13.68 -17.22
N ASN A 76 -20.23 -13.74 -16.13
CA ASN A 76 -19.46 -12.60 -15.64
C ASN A 76 -18.07 -12.50 -16.29
N GLY A 77 -17.48 -13.61 -16.73
CA GLY A 77 -16.19 -13.63 -17.41
C GLY A 77 -14.98 -13.39 -16.49
N GLU A 78 -15.18 -13.39 -15.17
CA GLU A 78 -14.14 -13.21 -14.15
C GLU A 78 -14.56 -13.80 -12.80
N VAL A 79 -13.57 -14.22 -12.01
CA VAL A 79 -13.75 -14.59 -10.58
C VAL A 79 -14.11 -13.34 -9.77
N PRO A 80 -15.04 -13.34 -8.81
CA PRO A 80 -15.32 -12.15 -7.97
C PRO A 80 -14.19 -11.80 -6.99
N GLU A 81 -14.17 -10.57 -6.45
CA GLU A 81 -13.13 -10.15 -5.49
C GLU A 81 -13.24 -10.83 -4.13
N ASP A 82 -14.46 -11.15 -3.70
CA ASP A 82 -14.79 -11.87 -2.46
C ASP A 82 -14.92 -13.39 -2.70
N ALA A 83 -14.26 -13.91 -3.75
CA ALA A 83 -14.32 -15.31 -4.13
C ALA A 83 -13.82 -16.27 -3.04
N ASP A 84 -14.50 -17.40 -2.91
CA ASP A 84 -14.04 -18.54 -2.10
C ASP A 84 -13.33 -19.60 -2.97
N ASP A 85 -12.89 -20.68 -2.34
CA ASP A 85 -12.19 -21.79 -3.01
C ASP A 85 -13.02 -22.42 -4.12
N THR A 86 -14.35 -22.44 -3.97
CA THR A 86 -15.27 -23.02 -4.95
C THR A 86 -15.36 -22.15 -6.19
N ASP A 87 -15.45 -20.82 -6.03
CA ASP A 87 -15.39 -19.87 -7.14
C ASP A 87 -14.11 -20.07 -7.96
N TRP A 88 -12.96 -20.14 -7.27
CA TRP A 88 -11.66 -20.32 -7.91
C TRP A 88 -11.54 -21.67 -8.62
N HIS A 89 -12.03 -22.75 -8.02
CA HIS A 89 -11.98 -24.07 -8.63
C HIS A 89 -12.89 -24.19 -9.87
N LEU A 90 -14.11 -23.64 -9.80
CA LEU A 90 -15.03 -23.66 -10.92
C LEU A 90 -14.59 -22.74 -12.05
N ALA A 91 -13.95 -21.61 -11.74
CA ALA A 91 -13.45 -20.71 -12.76
C ALA A 91 -12.47 -21.39 -13.72
N GLN A 92 -11.65 -22.35 -13.27
CA GLN A 92 -10.74 -23.11 -14.13
C GLN A 92 -11.46 -23.97 -15.19
N GLN A 93 -12.75 -24.26 -15.00
CA GLN A 93 -13.59 -24.99 -15.96
C GLN A 93 -14.31 -24.04 -16.92
N ALA A 94 -14.26 -22.73 -16.68
CA ALA A 94 -14.96 -21.76 -17.49
C ALA A 94 -14.25 -21.53 -18.82
N THR A 95 -15.02 -21.28 -19.87
CA THR A 95 -14.52 -21.09 -21.24
C THR A 95 -13.62 -19.87 -21.40
N TRP A 96 -13.67 -18.91 -20.46
CA TRP A 96 -12.84 -17.71 -20.48
C TRP A 96 -11.53 -17.84 -19.71
N TRP A 97 -11.37 -18.89 -18.89
CA TRP A 97 -10.19 -19.05 -18.05
C TRP A 97 -8.91 -19.14 -18.88
N GLY A 98 -7.91 -18.35 -18.51
CA GLY A 98 -6.63 -18.33 -19.19
C GLY A 98 -6.65 -17.65 -20.56
N LYS A 99 -7.80 -17.19 -21.07
CA LYS A 99 -7.82 -16.48 -22.36
C LYS A 99 -7.07 -15.15 -22.29
N GLN A 100 -6.47 -14.79 -23.42
CA GLN A 100 -5.78 -13.51 -23.59
C GLN A 100 -6.73 -12.35 -23.29
N LEU A 101 -6.26 -11.42 -22.47
CA LEU A 101 -7.04 -10.26 -22.05
C LEU A 101 -6.94 -9.15 -23.09
N ASN A 102 -8.05 -8.44 -23.31
CA ASN A 102 -8.04 -7.25 -24.14
C ASN A 102 -7.19 -6.18 -23.44
N ARG A 103 -6.00 -5.88 -23.99
CA ARG A 103 -5.08 -4.90 -23.40
C ARG A 103 -5.68 -3.51 -23.24
N ALA A 104 -6.46 -3.04 -24.21
CA ALA A 104 -7.01 -1.69 -24.19
C ALA A 104 -8.09 -1.56 -23.11
N GLU A 105 -8.93 -2.59 -22.94
CA GLU A 105 -9.91 -2.63 -21.86
C GLU A 105 -9.25 -2.80 -20.49
N PHE A 106 -8.27 -3.70 -20.38
CA PHE A 106 -7.60 -4.00 -19.11
C PHE A 106 -6.88 -2.77 -18.54
N TRP A 107 -6.17 -2.03 -19.40
CA TRP A 107 -5.42 -0.84 -18.99
C TRP A 107 -6.25 0.45 -19.01
N LYS A 108 -7.52 0.38 -19.38
CA LYS A 108 -8.40 1.54 -19.39
C LYS A 108 -8.44 2.17 -18.00
N ASP A 109 -8.14 3.47 -17.94
CA ASP A 109 -8.10 4.27 -16.70
C ASP A 109 -7.07 3.77 -15.66
N ARG A 110 -6.10 2.95 -16.09
CA ARG A 110 -5.03 2.41 -15.25
C ARG A 110 -3.67 2.90 -15.73
N VAL A 111 -2.77 3.14 -14.78
CA VAL A 111 -1.35 3.25 -15.10
C VAL A 111 -0.80 1.86 -15.35
N VAL A 112 0.02 1.75 -16.39
CA VAL A 112 0.69 0.51 -16.78
C VAL A 112 1.76 0.18 -15.76
N TRP A 113 1.43 -0.67 -14.81
CA TRP A 113 2.32 -1.12 -13.76
C TRP A 113 2.17 -2.61 -13.52
N PHE A 114 3.28 -3.27 -13.19
CA PHE A 114 3.26 -4.64 -12.66
C PHE A 114 2.91 -4.67 -11.16
N SER A 115 1.82 -4.01 -10.79
CA SER A 115 1.39 -3.86 -9.39
C SER A 115 0.69 -5.12 -8.86
N VAL A 116 0.52 -5.21 -7.53
CA VAL A 116 -0.32 -6.27 -6.92
C VAL A 116 -1.72 -6.24 -7.50
N SER A 117 -2.30 -5.04 -7.65
CA SER A 117 -3.66 -4.86 -8.17
C SER A 117 -3.79 -5.36 -9.61
N ALA A 118 -2.87 -4.99 -10.51
CA ALA A 118 -2.88 -5.45 -11.88
C ALA A 118 -2.73 -6.98 -11.96
N ARG A 119 -1.82 -7.56 -11.18
CA ARG A 119 -1.65 -9.02 -11.10
C ARG A 119 -2.91 -9.72 -10.58
N LYS A 120 -3.54 -9.20 -9.53
CA LYS A 120 -4.80 -9.73 -8.99
C LYS A 120 -5.91 -9.69 -10.03
N ALA A 121 -6.06 -8.56 -10.74
CA ALA A 121 -7.05 -8.43 -11.81
C ALA A 121 -6.80 -9.45 -12.93
N ALA A 122 -5.56 -9.63 -13.37
CA ALA A 122 -5.22 -10.64 -14.39
C ALA A 122 -5.50 -12.08 -13.93
N ARG A 123 -5.19 -12.38 -12.66
CA ARG A 123 -5.44 -13.70 -12.05
C ARG A 123 -6.92 -14.04 -11.96
N ARG A 124 -7.81 -13.05 -11.78
CA ARG A 124 -9.27 -13.27 -11.82
C ARG A 124 -9.77 -13.78 -13.17
N HIS A 125 -8.94 -13.73 -14.21
CA HIS A 125 -9.18 -14.33 -15.53
C HIS A 125 -8.29 -15.53 -15.85
N GLY A 126 -7.53 -16.05 -14.88
CA GLY A 126 -6.62 -17.16 -15.10
C GLY A 126 -5.30 -16.81 -15.80
N ARG A 127 -4.92 -15.52 -15.87
CA ARG A 127 -3.60 -15.09 -16.38
C ARG A 127 -2.61 -14.87 -15.25
N PHE A 128 -1.37 -15.33 -15.42
CA PHE A 128 -0.31 -15.07 -14.44
C PHE A 128 0.16 -13.60 -14.48
N TYR A 129 0.21 -13.05 -15.69
CA TYR A 129 0.63 -11.68 -15.97
C TYR A 129 -0.55 -10.84 -16.50
N PRO A 130 -0.57 -9.51 -16.22
CA PRO A 130 -1.39 -8.58 -16.98
C PRO A 130 -1.06 -8.62 -18.49
N PRO A 131 -1.99 -8.25 -19.37
CA PRO A 131 -1.71 -8.22 -20.81
C PRO A 131 -0.63 -7.19 -21.13
N ILE A 132 0.24 -7.51 -22.08
CA ILE A 132 1.29 -6.59 -22.53
C ILE A 132 0.64 -5.31 -23.10
N PRO A 133 0.98 -4.12 -22.59
CA PRO A 133 0.33 -2.86 -22.93
C PRO A 133 0.56 -2.41 -24.38
N TYR A 134 1.69 -2.78 -24.98
CA TYR A 134 2.09 -2.38 -26.34
C TYR A 134 3.00 -3.45 -26.97
N GLU A 135 3.08 -3.47 -28.30
CA GLU A 135 4.02 -4.33 -29.00
C GLU A 135 5.44 -3.77 -28.89
N ASP A 136 6.35 -4.50 -28.25
CA ASP A 136 7.77 -4.17 -28.22
C ASP A 136 8.54 -5.18 -29.10
N PRO A 137 9.21 -4.71 -30.19
CA PRO A 137 9.96 -5.56 -31.11
C PRO A 137 11.00 -6.47 -30.45
N LYS A 138 11.52 -6.09 -29.26
CA LYS A 138 12.46 -6.91 -28.49
C LYS A 138 11.94 -8.30 -28.18
N PHE A 139 10.62 -8.48 -28.10
CA PHE A 139 9.99 -9.73 -27.71
C PHE A 139 9.29 -10.46 -28.87
N PHE A 140 9.43 -9.97 -30.12
CA PHE A 140 8.74 -10.57 -31.27
C PHE A 140 9.17 -12.01 -31.58
N GLY A 141 10.43 -12.35 -31.30
CA GLY A 141 10.95 -13.71 -31.47
C GLY A 141 10.51 -14.71 -30.39
N LEU A 142 9.81 -14.25 -29.35
CA LEU A 142 9.34 -15.11 -28.26
C LEU A 142 7.93 -15.65 -28.54
N SER A 143 7.70 -16.88 -28.09
CA SER A 143 6.42 -17.58 -28.22
C SER A 143 5.29 -16.80 -27.55
N THR A 144 4.17 -16.67 -28.27
CA THR A 144 2.89 -16.19 -27.75
C THR A 144 1.97 -17.32 -27.32
N ASN A 145 2.38 -18.58 -27.53
CA ASN A 145 1.63 -19.72 -27.06
C ASN A 145 1.76 -19.80 -25.55
N ASP A 146 0.66 -20.15 -24.88
CA ASP A 146 0.70 -20.37 -23.46
C ASP A 146 1.56 -21.61 -23.15
N VAL A 147 2.55 -21.41 -22.29
CA VAL A 147 3.36 -22.48 -21.71
C VAL A 147 2.63 -22.99 -20.48
N ALA A 148 2.74 -24.29 -20.23
CA ALA A 148 2.07 -25.03 -19.17
C ALA A 148 1.97 -24.25 -17.84
N SER A 149 0.81 -24.41 -17.21
CA SER A 149 0.30 -23.69 -16.06
C SER A 149 1.34 -23.43 -14.96
N SER A 150 1.55 -22.16 -14.61
CA SER A 150 2.26 -21.83 -13.37
C SER A 150 1.30 -22.11 -12.21
N SER A 151 1.46 -23.24 -11.55
CA SER A 151 0.62 -23.60 -10.40
C SER A 151 0.93 -22.65 -9.24
N SER A 152 -0.07 -21.92 -8.76
CA SER A 152 0.04 -21.16 -7.51
C SER A 152 -1.08 -21.58 -6.58
N VAL A 153 -0.77 -21.61 -5.28
CA VAL A 153 -1.78 -21.88 -4.26
C VAL A 153 -2.52 -20.59 -3.94
N VAL A 154 -3.82 -20.56 -4.18
CA VAL A 154 -4.72 -19.52 -3.67
C VAL A 154 -5.74 -20.23 -2.79
N LEU A 155 -5.79 -19.82 -1.52
CA LEU A 155 -6.66 -20.40 -0.50
C LEU A 155 -6.58 -21.95 -0.43
N GLY A 156 -5.37 -22.51 -0.55
CA GLY A 156 -5.16 -23.96 -0.46
C GLY A 156 -5.44 -24.75 -1.76
N SER A 157 -6.02 -24.13 -2.79
CA SER A 157 -6.23 -24.75 -4.10
C SER A 157 -5.10 -24.47 -5.08
N TYR A 158 -4.65 -25.49 -5.82
CA TYR A 158 -3.76 -25.31 -6.96
C TYR A 158 -4.53 -24.67 -8.11
N LEU A 159 -4.08 -23.49 -8.53
CA LEU A 159 -4.63 -22.78 -9.67
C LEU A 159 -3.65 -22.79 -10.82
N ASP A 160 -4.16 -23.19 -11.97
CA ASP A 160 -3.45 -23.24 -13.23
C ASP A 160 -3.56 -21.91 -13.97
N TYR A 161 -2.57 -21.04 -13.74
CA TYR A 161 -2.48 -19.77 -14.43
C TYR A 161 -1.76 -19.90 -15.77
N HIS A 162 -2.32 -19.28 -16.80
CA HIS A 162 -1.78 -19.25 -18.14
C HIS A 162 -0.81 -18.08 -18.31
N GLN A 163 0.26 -18.33 -19.06
CA GLN A 163 1.25 -17.34 -19.44
C GLN A 163 2.00 -17.80 -20.69
N SER A 164 2.53 -16.86 -21.44
CA SER A 164 3.45 -17.08 -22.56
C SER A 164 4.87 -16.66 -22.20
N ASP A 165 5.86 -17.22 -22.91
CA ASP A 165 7.26 -16.79 -22.78
C ASP A 165 7.43 -15.29 -23.06
N ARG A 166 6.64 -14.77 -24.00
CA ARG A 166 6.63 -13.35 -24.33
C ARG A 166 6.17 -12.48 -23.16
N GLU A 167 5.08 -12.84 -22.47
CA GLU A 167 4.63 -12.09 -21.29
C GLU A 167 5.65 -12.14 -20.16
N ALA A 168 6.19 -13.33 -19.88
CA ALA A 168 7.19 -13.50 -18.83
C ALA A 168 8.42 -12.62 -19.07
N ALA A 169 8.96 -12.64 -20.29
CA ALA A 169 10.12 -11.82 -20.66
C ALA A 169 9.80 -10.32 -20.66
N PHE A 170 8.63 -9.93 -21.17
CA PHE A 170 8.21 -8.52 -21.17
C PHE A 170 8.12 -7.99 -19.74
N TRP A 171 7.43 -8.68 -18.84
CA TRP A 171 7.23 -8.21 -17.48
C TRP A 171 8.51 -8.27 -16.64
N ASP A 172 9.36 -9.27 -16.84
CA ASP A 172 10.69 -9.32 -16.22
C ASP A 172 11.56 -8.13 -16.64
N TYR A 173 11.55 -7.76 -17.93
CA TYR A 173 12.22 -6.55 -18.40
C TYR A 173 11.55 -5.28 -17.85
N PHE A 174 10.22 -5.22 -17.88
CA PHE A 174 9.46 -4.03 -17.50
C PHE A 174 9.72 -3.63 -16.06
N VAL A 175 9.64 -4.58 -15.11
CA VAL A 175 9.95 -4.31 -13.69
C VAL A 175 11.39 -3.89 -13.48
N LYS A 176 12.30 -4.25 -14.41
CA LYS A 176 13.72 -3.91 -14.39
C LYS A 176 14.02 -2.52 -14.92
N THR A 177 13.12 -1.88 -15.65
CA THR A 177 13.40 -0.59 -16.31
C THR A 177 12.39 0.50 -16.04
N HIS A 178 11.31 0.24 -15.31
CA HIS A 178 10.27 1.21 -15.02
C HIS A 178 10.15 1.54 -13.52
N PRO A 179 9.61 2.72 -13.17
CA PRO A 179 9.35 3.08 -11.78
C PRO A 179 8.46 2.04 -11.07
N MET A 180 8.82 1.69 -9.84
CA MET A 180 8.07 0.71 -9.04
C MET A 180 6.73 1.26 -8.53
N PRO A 181 5.66 0.46 -8.47
CA PRO A 181 4.37 0.93 -7.96
C PRO A 181 4.46 1.52 -6.53
N PRO A 182 3.68 2.56 -6.19
CA PRO A 182 3.71 3.19 -4.87
C PRO A 182 3.49 2.21 -3.71
N ASP A 183 2.56 1.27 -3.86
CA ASP A 183 2.23 0.23 -2.87
C ASP A 183 3.39 -0.74 -2.64
N GLU A 184 4.12 -1.08 -3.69
CA GLU A 184 5.31 -1.93 -3.64
C GLU A 184 6.47 -1.20 -2.92
N ILE A 185 6.68 0.08 -3.22
CA ILE A 185 7.69 0.92 -2.54
C ILE A 185 7.37 1.03 -1.06
N GLU A 186 6.14 1.41 -0.71
CA GLU A 186 5.71 1.59 0.68
C GLU A 186 5.79 0.29 1.48
N ARG A 187 5.40 -0.84 0.89
CA ARG A 187 5.48 -2.14 1.57
C ARG A 187 6.91 -2.52 1.93
N GLU A 188 7.84 -2.38 0.99
CA GLU A 188 9.25 -2.67 1.27
C GLU A 188 9.88 -1.66 2.22
N GLN A 189 9.55 -0.38 2.08
CA GLN A 189 10.01 0.66 3.00
C GLN A 189 9.52 0.39 4.43
N GLN A 190 8.26 -0.04 4.60
CA GLN A 190 7.73 -0.44 5.90
C GLN A 190 8.38 -1.71 6.45
N ARG A 191 8.70 -2.70 5.60
CA ARG A 191 9.41 -3.91 6.01
C ARG A 191 10.80 -3.55 6.52
N ALA A 192 11.55 -2.78 5.73
CA ALA A 192 12.84 -2.23 6.09
C ALA A 192 12.73 -1.46 7.42
N ALA A 193 11.90 -0.42 7.49
CA ALA A 193 11.73 0.40 8.69
C ALA A 193 11.38 -0.43 9.95
N LYS A 194 10.58 -1.49 9.82
CA LYS A 194 10.27 -2.40 10.95
C LYS A 194 11.48 -3.26 11.35
N GLU A 195 12.28 -3.74 10.40
CA GLU A 195 13.53 -4.44 10.70
C GLU A 195 14.50 -3.52 11.48
N PHE A 196 14.57 -2.23 11.12
CA PHE A 196 15.41 -1.22 11.79
C PHE A 196 14.91 -0.82 13.18
N TYR A 197 13.65 -0.43 13.29
CA TYR A 197 13.13 0.20 14.50
C TYR A 197 12.25 -0.73 15.35
N GLY A 198 11.80 -1.87 14.83
CA GLY A 198 10.85 -2.77 15.52
C GLY A 198 11.49 -3.84 16.40
N THR A 199 12.81 -4.04 16.33
CA THR A 199 13.52 -5.07 17.12
C THR A 199 13.96 -4.58 18.50
N GLY A 200 13.65 -3.33 18.88
CA GLY A 200 14.05 -2.73 20.15
C GLY A 200 15.57 -2.58 20.32
N LYS A 201 16.36 -2.82 19.25
CA LYS A 201 17.82 -2.96 19.33
C LYS A 201 18.63 -1.71 18.98
N LEU A 202 18.03 -0.61 18.52
CA LEU A 202 18.80 0.49 17.94
C LEU A 202 18.29 1.85 18.43
N VAL A 203 18.92 2.36 19.48
CA VAL A 203 18.72 3.73 19.98
C VAL A 203 19.59 4.75 19.23
N ASN A 204 20.55 4.32 18.41
CA ASN A 204 21.29 5.18 17.48
C ASN A 204 21.79 4.33 16.31
N LEU A 205 21.31 4.60 15.10
CA LEU A 205 21.86 4.03 13.88
C LEU A 205 23.22 4.67 13.63
N ASN A 206 24.21 3.88 13.21
CA ASN A 206 25.42 4.43 12.61
C ASN A 206 25.36 4.20 11.09
N SER A 207 26.21 4.92 10.34
CA SER A 207 26.20 4.86 8.88
C SER A 207 26.43 3.44 8.31
N ASN A 208 27.04 2.53 9.06
CA ASN A 208 27.27 1.15 8.64
C ASN A 208 25.97 0.34 8.59
N ASP A 209 25.03 0.58 9.51
CA ASP A 209 23.72 -0.09 9.51
C ASP A 209 22.93 0.32 8.26
N VAL A 210 22.94 1.62 7.93
CA VAL A 210 22.31 2.19 6.73
C VAL A 210 22.89 1.61 5.45
N GLU A 211 24.21 1.45 5.38
CA GLU A 211 24.85 0.83 4.22
C GLU A 211 24.55 -0.67 4.10
N GLN A 212 24.36 -1.41 5.20
CA GLN A 212 23.90 -2.80 5.15
C GLN A 212 22.47 -2.93 4.60
N ILE A 213 21.57 -2.01 4.92
CA ILE A 213 20.22 -1.95 4.32
C ILE A 213 20.33 -1.72 2.82
N LYS A 214 21.10 -0.71 2.44
CA LYS A 214 21.30 -0.37 1.03
C LYS A 214 21.92 -1.55 0.30
N ALA A 215 22.87 -2.25 0.91
CA ALA A 215 23.47 -3.47 0.35
C ALA A 215 22.45 -4.60 0.22
N PHE A 216 21.59 -4.81 1.23
CA PHE A 216 20.52 -5.81 1.20
C PHE A 216 19.43 -5.50 0.15
N ILE A 217 19.12 -4.23 -0.07
CA ILE A 217 18.19 -3.79 -1.12
C ILE A 217 18.85 -3.90 -2.49
N ARG A 218 20.14 -3.56 -2.61
CA ARG A 218 20.89 -3.66 -3.87
C ARG A 218 21.20 -5.10 -4.28
N SER A 219 21.31 -6.02 -3.32
CA SER A 219 21.66 -7.42 -3.57
C SER A 219 20.52 -8.22 -4.21
N ASP A 220 19.26 -7.80 -4.00
CA ASP A 220 18.10 -8.38 -4.66
C ASP A 220 17.90 -7.68 -6.03
N PRO A 221 18.06 -8.39 -7.17
CA PRO A 221 17.93 -7.80 -8.50
C PRO A 221 16.57 -7.15 -8.76
N LEU A 222 15.50 -7.65 -8.14
CA LEU A 222 14.16 -7.07 -8.22
C LEU A 222 14.05 -5.78 -7.40
N LYS A 223 14.92 -5.61 -6.42
CA LYS A 223 14.96 -4.42 -5.56
C LYS A 223 15.89 -3.30 -6.04
N ARG A 224 16.62 -3.51 -7.15
CA ARG A 224 17.48 -2.48 -7.75
C ARG A 224 16.73 -1.24 -8.24
N ASN A 225 15.43 -1.34 -8.49
CA ASN A 225 14.62 -0.23 -9.03
C ASN A 225 13.79 0.50 -7.98
N TYR A 226 14.05 0.22 -6.71
CA TYR A 226 13.46 1.00 -5.65
C TYR A 226 14.12 2.39 -5.61
N PRO A 227 13.34 3.45 -5.33
CA PRO A 227 13.90 4.78 -5.18
C PRO A 227 14.87 4.81 -4.00
N ALA A 228 16.13 5.17 -4.26
CA ALA A 228 17.14 5.29 -3.22
C ALA A 228 16.72 6.28 -2.12
N GLU A 229 15.95 7.31 -2.49
CA GLU A 229 15.39 8.32 -1.59
C GLU A 229 14.55 7.70 -0.47
N ALA A 230 13.78 6.65 -0.77
CA ALA A 230 12.90 5.98 0.19
C ALA A 230 13.66 5.20 1.27
N PHE A 231 14.94 4.90 1.07
CA PHE A 231 15.75 4.09 1.98
C PHE A 231 16.89 4.88 2.63
N THR A 232 16.70 6.19 2.74
CA THR A 232 17.50 7.04 3.62
C THR A 232 17.09 6.83 5.07
N GLU A 233 17.99 7.14 6.01
CA GLU A 233 17.71 7.01 7.45
C GLU A 233 16.45 7.80 7.85
N GLU A 234 16.36 9.05 7.42
CA GLU A 234 15.21 9.92 7.68
C GLU A 234 13.91 9.36 7.10
N ALA A 235 13.94 8.85 5.86
CA ALA A 235 12.76 8.25 5.24
C ALA A 235 12.29 7.00 6.00
N LEU A 236 13.21 6.12 6.42
CA LEU A 236 12.88 4.93 7.19
C LEU A 236 12.35 5.28 8.59
N PHE A 237 12.94 6.29 9.24
CA PHE A 237 12.47 6.82 10.51
C PHE A 237 11.01 7.28 10.42
N TRP A 238 10.71 8.17 9.47
CA TRP A 238 9.35 8.68 9.30
C TRP A 238 8.38 7.60 8.87
N THR A 239 8.78 6.66 8.02
CA THR A 239 7.92 5.51 7.66
C THR A 239 7.59 4.64 8.87
N TYR A 240 8.54 4.43 9.79
CA TYR A 240 8.26 3.77 11.06
C TYR A 240 7.26 4.57 11.90
N VAL A 241 7.54 5.86 12.14
CA VAL A 241 6.68 6.75 12.94
C VAL A 241 5.25 6.74 12.39
N MET A 242 5.08 6.96 11.08
CA MET A 242 3.77 7.05 10.44
C MET A 242 3.00 5.73 10.51
N LYS A 243 3.68 4.60 10.38
CA LYS A 243 3.08 3.27 10.56
C LYS A 243 2.60 3.06 12.00
N GLN A 244 3.42 3.38 12.99
CA GLN A 244 3.06 3.25 14.40
C GLN A 244 1.92 4.21 14.79
N ARG A 245 1.91 5.43 14.23
CA ARG A 245 0.78 6.37 14.37
C ARG A 245 -0.52 5.80 13.83
N ASN A 246 -0.48 5.19 12.64
CA ASN A 246 -1.66 4.57 12.06
C ASN A 246 -2.15 3.37 12.89
N GLU A 247 -1.23 2.54 13.41
CA GLU A 247 -1.57 1.46 14.35
C GLU A 247 -2.20 2.02 15.63
N TYR A 248 -1.62 3.10 16.18
CA TYR A 248 -2.16 3.79 17.35
C TYR A 248 -3.61 4.24 17.13
N THR A 249 -3.88 4.95 16.04
CA THR A 249 -5.22 5.49 15.77
C THR A 249 -6.24 4.40 15.41
N THR A 250 -5.85 3.39 14.64
CA THR A 250 -6.79 2.38 14.10
C THR A 250 -6.97 1.15 14.99
N GLN A 251 -5.97 0.79 15.80
CA GLN A 251 -5.96 -0.46 16.56
C GLN A 251 -5.74 -0.25 18.05
N ILE A 252 -5.01 0.77 18.49
CA ILE A 252 -4.71 0.92 19.92
C ILE A 252 -5.78 1.77 20.61
N VAL A 253 -6.08 2.96 20.10
CA VAL A 253 -7.08 3.86 20.70
C VAL A 253 -8.45 3.19 20.88
N PRO A 254 -9.01 2.49 19.87
CA PRO A 254 -10.32 1.84 20.03
C PRO A 254 -10.34 0.77 21.15
N PHE A 255 -9.22 0.07 21.38
CA PHE A 255 -9.12 -1.00 22.36
C PHE A 255 -8.66 -0.50 23.75
N ALA A 256 -7.86 0.57 23.78
CA ALA A 256 -7.37 1.17 25.02
C ALA A 256 -8.50 1.79 25.86
N ALA A 257 -9.60 2.23 25.22
CA ALA A 257 -10.81 2.68 25.91
C ALA A 257 -11.39 1.61 26.85
N ALA A 258 -11.22 0.32 26.53
CA ALA A 258 -11.65 -0.80 27.35
C ALA A 258 -10.53 -1.35 28.26
N ASN A 259 -9.26 -1.09 27.96
CA ASN A 259 -8.11 -1.59 28.73
C ASN A 259 -6.89 -0.67 28.66
N ALA A 260 -6.69 0.15 29.69
CA ALA A 260 -5.58 1.10 29.77
C ALA A 260 -4.18 0.45 29.73
N SER A 261 -4.06 -0.83 30.12
CA SER A 261 -2.76 -1.55 30.07
C SER A 261 -2.29 -1.79 28.63
N VAL A 262 -3.20 -1.87 27.66
CA VAL A 262 -2.88 -2.04 26.23
C VAL A 262 -2.05 -0.85 25.73
N LEU A 263 -2.48 0.37 26.06
CA LEU A 263 -1.77 1.57 25.65
C LEU A 263 -0.38 1.66 26.29
N THR A 264 -0.28 1.43 27.60
CA THR A 264 1.01 1.47 28.32
C THR A 264 2.00 0.43 27.78
N ASN A 265 1.53 -0.79 27.53
CA ASN A 265 2.36 -1.86 26.97
C ASN A 265 2.78 -1.56 25.54
N TRP A 266 1.89 -0.98 24.73
CA TRP A 266 2.20 -0.60 23.36
C TRP A 266 3.24 0.51 23.33
N ILE A 267 3.04 1.61 24.08
CA ILE A 267 4.00 2.72 24.19
C ILE A 267 5.36 2.21 24.67
N GLY A 268 5.39 1.34 25.68
CA GLY A 268 6.63 0.78 26.24
C GLY A 268 7.45 -0.07 25.26
N ARG A 269 6.87 -0.50 24.13
CA ARG A 269 7.55 -1.26 23.07
C ARG A 269 8.06 -0.39 21.93
N GLN A 270 7.74 0.90 21.92
CA GLN A 270 8.12 1.81 20.85
C GLN A 270 9.55 2.31 21.03
N THR A 271 10.27 2.43 19.90
CA THR A 271 11.65 2.92 19.86
C THR A 271 11.76 4.43 19.64
N VAL A 272 10.63 5.10 19.44
CA VAL A 272 10.55 6.56 19.20
C VAL A 272 9.83 7.27 20.35
N LYS A 273 10.04 8.58 20.48
CA LYS A 273 9.38 9.40 21.50
C LYS A 273 7.85 9.26 21.39
N PRO A 274 7.11 8.98 22.49
CA PRO A 274 5.67 8.76 22.43
C PRO A 274 4.88 9.93 21.82
N SER A 275 5.33 11.17 22.03
CA SER A 275 4.68 12.37 21.46
C SER A 275 4.63 12.32 19.92
N LEU A 276 5.65 11.76 19.26
CA LEU A 276 5.65 11.57 17.80
C LEU A 276 4.59 10.56 17.34
N LEU A 277 4.03 9.76 18.25
CA LEU A 277 3.03 8.75 17.95
C LEU A 277 1.61 9.18 18.33
N THR A 278 1.47 9.94 19.42
CA THR A 278 0.16 10.23 20.02
C THR A 278 -0.33 11.65 19.79
N GLU A 279 0.57 12.62 19.57
CA GLU A 279 0.22 14.04 19.39
C GLU A 279 0.14 14.41 17.90
N PRO A 280 -0.58 15.46 17.49
CA PRO A 280 -0.53 15.95 16.10
C PRO A 280 0.91 16.29 15.66
N LEU A 281 1.28 15.91 14.44
CA LEU A 281 2.58 16.27 13.88
C LEU A 281 2.59 17.74 13.45
N THR A 282 3.74 18.40 13.60
CA THR A 282 3.93 19.75 13.08
C THR A 282 4.08 19.75 11.55
N ASP A 283 3.89 20.90 10.90
CA ASP A 283 4.09 21.02 9.45
C ASP A 283 5.52 20.70 9.02
N GLU A 284 6.51 20.99 9.86
CA GLU A 284 7.90 20.61 9.63
C GLU A 284 8.07 19.09 9.63
N GLN A 285 7.47 18.39 10.60
CA GLN A 285 7.50 16.93 10.69
C GLN A 285 6.76 16.26 9.53
N LEU A 286 5.62 16.83 9.10
CA LEU A 286 4.90 16.36 7.93
C LEU A 286 5.69 16.56 6.63
N ARG A 287 6.42 17.68 6.50
CA ARG A 287 7.33 17.91 5.37
C ARG A 287 8.51 16.95 5.38
N ALA A 288 9.13 16.72 6.54
CA ALA A 288 10.22 15.76 6.70
C ALA A 288 9.76 14.34 6.35
N ALA A 289 8.55 13.93 6.77
CA ALA A 289 7.99 12.63 6.43
C ALA A 289 7.75 12.41 4.92
N ASN A 290 7.55 13.49 4.15
CA ASN A 290 7.30 13.45 2.72
C ASN A 290 8.50 13.88 1.86
N SER A 291 9.62 14.27 2.47
CA SER A 291 10.78 14.85 1.77
C SER A 291 11.34 13.92 0.69
N TRP A 292 11.42 12.62 0.99
CA TRP A 292 11.90 11.62 0.05
C TRP A 292 10.96 11.42 -1.14
N LYS A 293 9.64 11.49 -0.92
CA LYS A 293 8.62 11.36 -1.98
C LYS A 293 8.74 12.52 -2.96
N ILE A 294 8.89 13.74 -2.43
CA ILE A 294 9.11 14.96 -3.22
C ILE A 294 10.40 14.83 -4.04
N SER A 295 11.51 14.47 -3.39
CA SER A 295 12.82 14.32 -4.03
C SER A 295 12.79 13.30 -5.16
N TYR A 296 12.12 12.17 -4.94
CA TYR A 296 11.96 11.13 -5.96
C TYR A 296 11.14 11.61 -7.15
N LEU A 297 10.01 12.30 -6.93
CA LEU A 297 9.19 12.83 -8.03
C LEU A 297 9.94 13.87 -8.86
N GLN A 298 10.71 14.74 -8.20
CA GLN A 298 11.59 15.69 -8.87
C GLN A 298 12.67 14.98 -9.70
N ARG A 299 13.23 13.87 -9.20
CA ARG A 299 14.18 13.05 -9.97
C ARG A 299 13.50 12.40 -11.18
N LEU A 300 12.35 11.76 -11.02
CA LEU A 300 11.60 11.16 -12.14
C LEU A 300 11.30 12.18 -13.24
N ARG A 301 10.94 13.41 -12.86
CA ARG A 301 10.70 14.48 -13.83
C ARG A 301 11.98 14.90 -14.57
N ARG A 302 13.11 15.01 -13.87
CA ARG A 302 14.42 15.29 -14.49
C ARG A 302 14.87 14.17 -15.43
N GLU A 303 14.58 12.92 -15.08
CA GLU A 303 14.84 11.72 -15.88
C GLU A 303 13.85 11.55 -17.06
N LYS A 304 12.88 12.47 -17.20
CA LYS A 304 11.83 12.42 -18.23
C LYS A 304 11.03 11.12 -18.19
N ALA A 305 10.78 10.60 -16.99
CA ALA A 305 9.84 9.50 -16.81
C ALA A 305 8.45 9.89 -17.35
N ASP A 306 7.70 8.89 -17.79
CA ASP A 306 6.34 9.11 -18.30
C ASP A 306 5.45 9.81 -17.24
N GLU A 307 4.78 10.89 -17.64
CA GLU A 307 3.96 11.73 -16.77
C GLU A 307 2.79 10.94 -16.12
N SER A 308 2.34 9.84 -16.73
CA SER A 308 1.33 8.95 -16.13
C SER A 308 1.81 8.36 -14.80
N TYR A 309 3.11 8.02 -14.67
CA TYR A 309 3.67 7.55 -13.41
C TYR A 309 3.71 8.66 -12.37
N ILE A 310 4.20 9.85 -12.76
CA ILE A 310 4.30 11.02 -11.86
C ILE A 310 2.92 11.36 -11.30
N ASN A 311 1.90 11.43 -12.16
CA ASN A 311 0.52 11.71 -11.76
C ASN A 311 -0.06 10.63 -10.83
N ALA A 312 0.25 9.35 -11.08
CA ALA A 312 -0.20 8.28 -10.20
C ALA A 312 0.49 8.32 -8.83
N TYR A 313 1.76 8.68 -8.74
CA TYR A 313 2.43 8.91 -7.46
C TYR A 313 1.83 10.10 -6.70
N LEU A 314 1.63 11.24 -7.37
CA LEU A 314 1.00 12.42 -6.76
C LEU A 314 -0.35 12.06 -6.15
N LYS A 315 -1.19 11.35 -6.92
CA LYS A 315 -2.49 10.85 -6.45
C LYS A 315 -2.33 9.87 -5.29
N SER A 316 -1.45 8.87 -5.41
CA SER A 316 -1.29 7.82 -4.40
C SER A 316 -0.72 8.35 -3.08
N TRP A 317 0.10 9.41 -3.13
CA TRP A 317 0.73 10.00 -1.96
C TRP A 317 0.02 11.26 -1.46
N ASN A 318 -1.11 11.62 -2.07
CA ASN A 318 -1.87 12.82 -1.75
C ASN A 318 -0.99 14.09 -1.75
N LEU A 319 -0.13 14.22 -2.76
CA LEU A 319 0.74 15.37 -2.97
C LEU A 319 0.22 16.21 -4.12
N SER A 320 0.22 17.53 -3.96
CA SER A 320 -0.12 18.44 -5.06
C SER A 320 1.09 18.68 -5.98
N PRO A 321 0.89 18.89 -7.29
CA PRO A 321 1.97 19.26 -8.21
C PRO A 321 2.74 20.51 -7.74
N GLU A 322 2.03 21.49 -7.17
CA GLU A 322 2.62 22.73 -6.64
C GLU A 322 3.54 22.44 -5.46
N MET A 323 3.13 21.59 -4.51
CA MET A 323 3.98 21.21 -3.38
C MET A 323 5.29 20.53 -3.83
N VAL A 324 5.25 19.80 -4.95
CA VAL A 324 6.39 18.98 -5.41
C VAL A 324 7.29 19.74 -6.38
N PHE A 325 6.71 20.55 -7.27
CA PHE A 325 7.41 21.13 -8.42
C PHE A 325 7.47 22.66 -8.44
N SER A 326 6.92 23.35 -7.44
CA SER A 326 7.22 24.78 -7.30
C SER A 326 8.72 24.94 -7.09
N ALA A 327 9.36 25.74 -7.95
CA ALA A 327 10.68 26.27 -7.61
C ALA A 327 10.54 26.93 -6.24
N ALA A 328 11.41 26.60 -5.29
CA ALA A 328 11.51 27.35 -4.06
C ALA A 328 11.61 28.83 -4.44
N LYS A 329 10.55 29.60 -4.21
CA LYS A 329 10.72 31.04 -4.05
C LYS A 329 11.47 31.16 -2.72
N GLU A 330 12.79 31.11 -2.81
CA GLU A 330 13.63 31.54 -1.70
C GLU A 330 13.18 32.96 -1.32
N PRO A 331 12.86 33.22 -0.04
CA PRO A 331 12.83 34.59 0.46
C PRO A 331 14.24 35.20 0.47
#